data_AF-A0A1U9LII2-F1
#
_entry.id   AF-A0A1U9LII2-F1
#
_cell.length_a   1.000
_cell.length_b   1.000
_cell.length_c   1.000
_cell.angle_alpha   90.00
_cell.angle_beta   90.00
_cell.angle_gamma   90.00
#
_symmetry.space_group_name_H-M   'P 1'
#
loop_
_entity.id
_entity.type
_entity.pdbx_description
1 polymer ?
#
loop_
_entity_poly.entity_id
_entity_poly.type
_entity_poly.pdbx_seq_one_letter_code
_entity_poly.pdbx_strand_id
1 'polypeptide(L)'
;MVDAALIPEELHGDLYRVEEAAEMPLCFDHQRILTDAICRMRDKATYSSLPAFLLPEEFTLKDLRGVYAVVTGSEPGKSWFRDQVSRQGFVVPTGKMSCGGRHRPAELFRVSGVKTLDGRLKV
;
A
#
# COMPACT_ATOMS: atom_id res chain seq x y z
N MET A 1 12.44 -5.87 -28.48
CA MET A 1 13.55 -5.87 -27.50
C MET A 1 13.93 -4.42 -27.32
N VAL A 2 13.70 -3.85 -26.13
CA VAL A 2 14.14 -2.49 -25.81
C VAL A 2 15.63 -2.57 -25.54
N ASP A 3 16.42 -1.72 -26.18
CA ASP A 3 17.88 -1.69 -26.06
C ASP A 3 18.28 -1.33 -24.62
N ALA A 4 19.09 -2.17 -23.97
CA ALA A 4 19.56 -1.96 -22.60
C ALA A 4 20.44 -0.71 -22.46
N ALA A 5 20.91 -0.14 -23.59
CA ALA A 5 21.65 1.13 -23.62
C ALA A 5 20.78 2.38 -23.35
N LEU A 6 19.44 2.25 -23.25
CA LEU A 6 18.53 3.35 -22.95
C LEU A 6 18.21 3.52 -21.45
N ILE A 7 18.85 2.75 -20.56
CA ILE A 7 18.69 2.92 -19.11
C ILE A 7 19.81 3.84 -18.62
N PRO A 8 19.53 5.10 -18.25
CA PRO A 8 20.56 6.00 -17.72
C PRO A 8 21.11 5.46 -16.40
N GLU A 9 22.43 5.62 -16.17
CA GLU A 9 23.13 5.20 -14.94
C GLU A 9 22.57 5.85 -13.65
N GLU A 10 21.82 6.95 -13.80
CA GLU A 10 21.06 7.58 -12.73
C GLU A 10 19.58 7.64 -13.14
N LEU A 11 18.73 6.87 -12.45
CA LEU A 11 17.29 7.02 -12.55
C LEU A 11 16.92 8.39 -11.92
N HIS A 12 16.87 9.45 -12.73
CA HIS A 12 16.21 10.69 -12.33
C HIS A 12 14.71 10.42 -12.27
N GLY A 13 14.21 10.16 -11.06
CA GLY A 13 12.82 9.84 -10.80
C GLY A 13 12.25 10.73 -9.72
N ASP A 14 11.31 11.59 -10.10
CA ASP A 14 10.50 12.34 -9.15
C ASP A 14 9.29 11.50 -8.71
N LEU A 15 8.84 11.69 -7.46
CA LEU A 15 7.61 11.10 -6.97
C LEU A 15 6.43 12.02 -7.27
N TYR A 16 5.50 11.54 -8.09
CA TYR A 16 4.25 12.22 -8.39
C TYR A 16 3.10 11.58 -7.62
N ARG A 17 2.07 12.39 -7.30
CA ARG A 17 0.80 11.82 -6.85
C ARG A 17 0.18 11.03 -7.99
N VAL A 18 -0.50 9.94 -7.67
CA VAL A 18 -1.13 9.09 -8.68
C VAL A 18 -2.15 9.88 -9.50
N GLU A 19 -2.88 10.79 -8.86
CA GLU A 19 -3.86 11.66 -9.51
C GLU A 19 -3.19 12.63 -10.51
N GLU A 20 -2.05 13.21 -10.13
CA GLU A 20 -1.28 14.11 -10.99
C GLU A 20 -0.68 13.34 -12.18
N ALA A 21 -0.05 12.19 -11.90
CA ALA A 21 0.55 11.35 -12.93
C ALA A 21 -0.49 10.84 -13.94
N ALA A 22 -1.74 10.64 -13.52
CA ALA A 22 -2.83 10.25 -14.41
C ALA A 22 -3.26 11.37 -15.38
N GLU A 23 -2.97 12.63 -15.07
CA GLU A 23 -3.28 13.79 -15.92
C GLU A 23 -2.06 14.23 -16.77
N MET A 24 -0.88 13.71 -16.48
CA MET A 24 0.34 14.05 -17.20
C MET A 24 0.41 13.39 -18.59
N PRO A 25 0.98 14.08 -19.60
CA PRO A 25 1.28 13.46 -20.88
C PRO A 25 2.47 12.49 -20.72
N LEU A 26 2.18 11.21 -20.51
CA LEU A 26 3.19 10.16 -20.42
C LEU A 26 3.58 9.62 -21.80
N CYS A 27 4.86 9.29 -22.01
CA CYS A 27 5.34 8.75 -23.28
C CYS A 27 4.76 7.36 -23.59
N PHE A 28 4.71 7.00 -24.88
CA PHE A 28 4.26 5.69 -25.37
C PHE A 28 2.87 5.29 -24.85
N ASP A 29 2.74 4.08 -24.30
CA ASP A 29 1.50 3.56 -23.70
C ASP A 29 1.54 3.57 -22.16
N HIS A 30 2.41 4.39 -21.57
CA HIS A 30 2.56 4.50 -20.12
C HIS A 30 1.26 4.90 -19.41
N GLN A 31 0.40 5.70 -20.07
CA GLN A 31 -0.92 6.04 -19.53
C GLN A 31 -1.79 4.81 -19.27
N ARG A 32 -1.75 3.84 -20.20
CA ARG A 32 -2.49 2.59 -20.09
C ARG A 32 -1.89 1.70 -19.01
N ILE A 33 -0.56 1.59 -18.97
CA ILE A 33 0.16 0.83 -17.94
C ILE A 33 -0.16 1.36 -16.54
N LEU A 34 -0.16 2.68 -16.36
CA LEU A 34 -0.49 3.33 -15.10
C LEU A 34 -1.93 3.01 -14.68
N THR A 35 -2.89 3.17 -15.60
CA THR A 35 -4.30 2.91 -15.34
C THR A 35 -4.54 1.44 -14.96
N ASP A 36 -3.95 0.50 -15.72
CA ASP A 36 -4.06 -0.93 -15.45
C ASP A 36 -3.41 -1.32 -14.11
N ALA A 37 -2.27 -0.70 -13.77
CA ALA A 37 -1.59 -0.92 -12.50
C ALA A 37 -2.44 -0.45 -11.31
N ILE A 38 -3.06 0.72 -11.41
CA ILE A 38 -3.96 1.26 -10.37
C ILE A 38 -5.17 0.35 -10.20
N CYS A 39 -5.84 -0.03 -11.29
CA CYS A 39 -7.00 -0.94 -11.25
C CYS A 39 -6.62 -2.29 -10.61
N ARG A 40 -5.51 -2.89 -11.03
CA ARG A 40 -5.01 -4.13 -10.44
C ARG A 40 -4.66 -3.99 -8.96
N MET A 41 -4.07 -2.89 -8.55
CA MET A 41 -3.72 -2.65 -7.14
C MET A 41 -4.98 -2.51 -6.28
N ARG A 42 -5.99 -1.78 -6.78
CA ARG A 42 -7.31 -1.66 -6.13
C ARG A 42 -7.98 -3.00 -5.94
N ASP A 43 -8.04 -3.82 -6.99
CA ASP A 43 -8.63 -5.15 -6.92
C ASP A 43 -7.89 -6.00 -5.89
N LYS A 44 -6.56 -6.05 -5.96
CA LYS A 44 -5.71 -6.82 -5.05
C LYS A 44 -5.81 -6.34 -3.61
N ALA A 45 -6.02 -5.05 -3.37
CA ALA A 45 -6.20 -4.53 -2.02
C ALA A 45 -7.42 -5.15 -1.33
N THR A 46 -8.44 -5.58 -2.07
CA THR A 46 -9.62 -6.20 -1.46
C THR A 46 -9.36 -7.63 -0.95
N TYR A 47 -8.35 -8.34 -1.45
CA TYR A 47 -8.14 -9.76 -1.14
C TYR A 47 -6.69 -10.14 -0.85
N SER A 48 -5.76 -9.19 -0.70
CA SER A 48 -4.36 -9.49 -0.44
C SER A 48 -3.72 -8.55 0.59
N SER A 49 -2.62 -8.99 1.18
CA SER A 49 -1.77 -8.18 2.07
C SER A 49 -0.87 -7.19 1.33
N LEU A 50 -0.95 -7.09 -0.01
CA LEU A 50 -0.03 -6.28 -0.82
C LEU A 50 0.01 -4.79 -0.45
N PRO A 51 -1.10 -4.10 -0.13
CA PRO A 51 -1.04 -2.71 0.28
C PRO A 51 -0.17 -2.48 1.53
N ALA A 52 -0.01 -3.49 2.39
CA ALA A 52 0.84 -3.38 3.57
C ALA A 52 2.33 -3.18 3.23
N PHE A 53 2.76 -3.58 2.03
CA PHE A 53 4.14 -3.41 1.55
C PHE A 53 4.43 -1.99 1.04
N LEU A 54 3.41 -1.13 0.94
CA LEU A 54 3.61 0.31 0.66
C LEU A 54 4.08 1.08 1.89
N LEU A 55 4.00 0.47 3.07
CA LEU A 55 4.45 1.05 4.32
C LEU A 55 5.93 0.72 4.59
N PRO A 56 6.61 1.51 5.43
CA PRO A 56 7.93 1.15 5.94
C PRO A 56 7.92 -0.21 6.66
N GLU A 57 9.10 -0.74 6.97
CA GLU A 57 9.22 -2.07 7.61
C GLU A 57 8.46 -2.19 8.94
N GLU A 58 8.34 -1.10 9.69
CA GLU A 58 7.57 -1.01 10.94
C GLU A 58 6.51 0.09 10.81
N PHE A 59 5.25 -0.26 11.05
CA PHE A 59 4.12 0.67 10.92
C PHE A 59 3.04 0.42 11.98
N THR A 60 2.15 1.38 12.19
CA THR A 60 1.02 1.20 13.10
C THR A 60 -0.21 0.65 12.36
N LEU A 61 -1.16 0.04 13.08
CA LEU A 61 -2.45 -0.35 12.48
C LEU A 61 -3.23 0.85 11.90
N LYS A 62 -2.99 2.06 12.40
CA LYS A 62 -3.59 3.28 11.86
C LYS A 62 -3.05 3.57 10.46
N ASP A 63 -1.73 3.45 10.27
CA ASP A 63 -1.07 3.67 8.98
C ASP A 63 -1.52 2.62 7.97
N LEU A 64 -1.59 1.36 8.40
CA LEU A 64 -2.13 0.27 7.59
C LEU A 64 -3.56 0.56 7.13
N ARG A 65 -4.44 0.96 8.04
CA ARG A 65 -5.81 1.35 7.71
C ARG A 65 -5.86 2.52 6.72
N GLY A 66 -4.97 3.50 6.89
CA GLY A 66 -4.86 4.67 6.00
C GLY A 66 -4.46 4.29 4.59
N VAL A 67 -3.46 3.41 4.43
CA VAL A 67 -3.03 2.94 3.11
C VAL A 67 -4.13 2.14 2.42
N TYR A 68 -4.80 1.23 3.14
CA TYR A 68 -5.95 0.53 2.57
C TYR A 68 -7.04 1.52 2.16
N ALA A 69 -7.30 2.56 2.94
CA ALA A 69 -8.30 3.57 2.60
C ALA A 69 -7.96 4.37 1.34
N VAL A 70 -6.69 4.77 1.19
CA VAL A 70 -6.22 5.50 0.00
C VAL A 70 -6.29 4.63 -1.24
N VAL A 71 -5.84 3.36 -1.14
CA VAL A 71 -5.83 2.47 -2.30
C VAL A 71 -7.24 2.17 -2.76
N THR A 72 -8.13 1.80 -1.83
CA THR A 72 -9.50 1.38 -2.14
C THR A 72 -10.48 2.53 -2.36
N GLY A 73 -10.15 3.74 -1.91
CA GLY A 73 -11.01 4.91 -1.98
C GLY A 73 -12.13 4.94 -0.92
N SER A 74 -12.15 4.01 0.05
CA SER A 74 -13.11 4.03 1.15
C SER A 74 -12.42 3.84 2.50
N GLU A 75 -12.96 4.42 3.57
CA GLU A 75 -12.33 4.34 4.88
C GLU A 75 -12.94 3.22 5.75
N PRO A 76 -12.25 2.08 5.93
CA PRO A 76 -12.79 1.00 6.74
C PRO A 76 -12.89 1.41 8.21
N GLY A 77 -13.96 0.95 8.87
CA GLY A 77 -14.21 1.19 10.28
C GLY A 77 -13.08 0.63 11.17
N LYS A 78 -12.64 1.39 12.17
CA LYS A 78 -11.47 1.05 13.01
C LYS A 78 -11.59 -0.33 13.68
N SER A 79 -12.74 -0.65 14.28
CA SER A 79 -12.93 -1.95 14.96
C SER A 79 -12.91 -3.10 13.98
N TRP A 80 -13.71 -3.01 12.91
CA TRP A 80 -13.78 -4.02 11.88
C TRP A 80 -12.41 -4.29 11.23
N PHE A 81 -11.65 -3.24 10.95
CA PHE A 81 -10.33 -3.36 10.35
C PHE A 81 -9.36 -4.10 11.27
N ARG A 82 -9.33 -3.73 12.55
CA ARG A 82 -8.51 -4.43 13.55
C ARG A 82 -8.90 -5.90 13.64
N ASP A 83 -10.20 -6.19 13.71
CA ASP A 83 -10.69 -7.56 13.84
C ASP A 83 -10.38 -8.39 12.57
N GLN A 84 -10.47 -7.78 11.37
CA GLN A 84 -10.04 -8.39 10.12
C GLN A 84 -8.54 -8.69 10.11
N VAL A 85 -7.70 -7.69 10.42
CA VAL A 85 -6.24 -7.87 10.41
C VAL A 85 -5.82 -8.99 11.37
N SER A 86 -6.40 -9.03 12.58
CA SER A 86 -6.16 -10.10 13.55
C SER A 86 -6.60 -11.47 13.03
N ARG A 87 -7.75 -11.57 12.35
CA ARG A 87 -8.25 -12.83 11.76
C ARG A 87 -7.37 -13.34 10.62
N GLN A 88 -6.89 -12.44 9.77
CA GLN A 88 -6.11 -12.79 8.58
C GLN A 88 -4.63 -13.09 8.91
N GLY A 89 -4.12 -12.58 10.03
CA GLY A 89 -2.79 -12.95 10.55
C GLY A 89 -1.63 -12.69 9.58
N PHE A 90 -1.72 -11.64 8.76
CA PHE A 90 -0.64 -11.27 7.82
C PHE A 90 0.36 -10.26 8.41
N VAL A 91 0.03 -9.62 9.53
CA VAL A 91 0.93 -8.75 10.28
C VAL A 91 1.26 -9.36 11.64
N VAL A 92 2.46 -9.06 12.14
CA VAL A 92 2.99 -9.56 13.40
C VAL A 92 3.39 -8.37 14.27
N PRO A 93 3.03 -8.35 15.57
CA PRO A 93 3.47 -7.32 16.48
C PRO A 93 4.99 -7.38 16.67
N THR A 94 5.65 -6.23 16.67
CA THR A 94 7.10 -6.13 16.87
C THR A 94 7.50 -6.02 18.34
N GLY A 95 6.52 -5.83 19.24
CA GLY A 95 6.73 -5.53 20.65
C GLY A 95 7.23 -4.10 20.92
N LYS A 96 7.51 -3.32 19.87
CA LYS A 96 7.88 -1.91 19.97
C LYS A 96 6.63 -1.03 19.95
N MET A 97 6.76 0.13 20.56
CA MET A 97 5.78 1.21 20.51
C MET A 97 6.35 2.36 19.70
N SER A 98 5.51 3.10 18.98
CA SER A 98 5.95 4.31 18.31
C SER A 98 6.34 5.35 19.38
N CYS A 99 7.58 5.81 19.29
CA CYS A 99 8.15 6.83 20.17
C CYS A 99 8.30 8.13 19.35
N GLY A 100 7.90 9.28 19.90
CA GLY A 100 8.22 10.60 19.33
C GLY A 100 7.09 11.33 18.59
N GLY A 101 5.85 10.84 18.63
CA GLY A 101 4.69 11.58 18.08
C GLY A 101 3.96 12.44 19.12
N ARG A 102 3.19 13.45 18.67
CA ARG A 102 2.25 14.25 19.50
C ARG A 102 1.07 13.43 20.04
N HIS A 103 0.94 12.16 19.65
CA HIS A 103 -0.15 11.26 20.01
C HIS A 103 0.33 10.11 20.89
N ARG A 104 -0.64 9.44 21.54
CA ARG A 104 -0.42 8.25 22.36
C ARG A 104 0.42 7.22 21.59
N PRO A 105 1.46 6.63 22.22
CA PRO A 105 2.25 5.57 21.63
C PRO A 105 1.35 4.46 21.07
N ALA A 106 1.65 4.01 19.86
CA ALA A 106 0.93 2.94 19.18
C ALA A 106 1.85 1.75 18.96
N GLU A 107 1.32 0.54 19.07
CA GLU A 107 2.08 -0.68 18.80
C GLU A 107 2.51 -0.74 17.32
N LEU A 108 3.76 -1.13 17.10
CA LEU A 108 4.35 -1.29 15.77
C LEU A 108 4.22 -2.74 15.30
N PHE A 109 3.86 -2.88 14.02
CA PHE A 109 3.64 -4.14 13.34
C PHE A 109 4.56 -4.25 12.13
N ARG A 110 4.82 -5.48 11.69
CA ARG A 110 5.53 -5.81 10.46
C ARG A 110 4.73 -6.83 9.65
N VAL A 111 4.86 -6.79 8.32
CA VAL A 111 4.27 -7.80 7.44
C VAL A 111 5.05 -9.12 7.54
N SER A 112 4.35 -10.24 7.70
CA SER A 112 4.93 -11.59 7.75
C SER A 112 5.16 -12.23 6.37
N GLY A 113 4.60 -11.63 5.31
CA GLY A 113 4.71 -12.08 3.94
C GLY A 113 3.51 -11.69 3.08
N VAL A 114 3.57 -12.01 1.79
CA VAL A 114 2.42 -11.86 0.89
C VAL A 114 1.44 -12.98 1.19
N LYS A 115 0.21 -12.63 1.54
CA LYS A 115 -0.89 -13.56 1.80
C LYS A 115 -2.12 -13.13 1.00
N THR A 116 -2.83 -14.13 0.49
CA THR A 116 -4.23 -13.98 0.07
C THR A 116 -5.09 -13.95 1.32
N LEU A 117 -5.99 -12.99 1.41
CA LEU A 117 -6.90 -12.81 2.54
C LEU A 117 -8.18 -13.62 2.30
N ASP A 118 -8.62 -14.32 3.32
CA ASP A 118 -9.85 -15.11 3.27
C ASP A 118 -11.07 -14.18 3.35
N GLY A 119 -11.71 -13.97 2.21
CA GLY A 119 -12.83 -13.05 2.04
C GLY A 119 -12.39 -11.65 1.60
N ARG A 120 -13.23 -10.99 0.78
CA ARG A 120 -12.97 -9.61 0.38
C ARG A 120 -13.09 -8.70 1.60
N LEU A 121 -12.06 -7.90 1.86
CA LEU A 121 -12.18 -6.69 2.68
C LEU A 121 -13.32 -5.88 2.07
N LYS A 122 -14.47 -5.86 2.74
CA LYS A 122 -15.60 -5.02 2.36
C LYS A 122 -15.17 -3.59 2.63
N VAL A 123 -14.79 -2.93 1.56
CA VAL A 123 -14.67 -1.49 1.47
C VAL A 123 -15.99 -0.82 1.23
#